data_AF-A0A212K799-F1
#
_entry.id   AF-A0A212K799-F1
#
_cell.length_a   1.000
_cell.length_b   1.000
_cell.length_c   1.000
_cell.angle_alpha   90.00
_cell.angle_beta   90.00
_cell.angle_gamma   90.00
#
_symmetry.space_group_name_H-M   'P 1'
#
loop_
_entity.id
_entity.type
_entity.pdbx_description
1 polymer ?
#
loop_
_entity_poly.entity_id
_entity_poly.type
_entity_poly.pdbx_seq_one_letter_code
_entity_poly.pdbx_strand_id
1 'polypeptide(L)'
;MSRSNLWQICHKNARGNNHLTKHLVEIIRKQRLTSKQIAYELVLPTERVRNWYYKGTGMTALDLLLLMSEYEFVRNFIKKAVIAYMMYKDDLAGR
;
A
#
# COMPACT_ATOMS: atom_id res chain seq x y z
N MET A 1 0.58 -14.01 26.57
CA MET A 1 -0.01 -14.01 25.21
C MET A 1 0.95 -14.72 24.25
N SER A 2 0.51 -15.75 23.54
CA SER A 2 1.38 -16.50 22.61
C SER A 2 1.42 -15.84 21.22
N ARG A 3 2.55 -16.01 20.50
CA ARG A 3 2.73 -15.53 19.11
C ARG A 3 1.64 -16.05 18.15
N SER A 4 1.09 -17.23 18.42
CA SER A 4 0.02 -17.85 17.64
C SER A 4 -1.29 -17.04 17.66
N ASN A 5 -1.64 -16.40 18.79
CA ASN A 5 -2.85 -15.59 18.90
C ASN A 5 -2.72 -14.25 18.15
N LEU A 6 -1.53 -13.63 18.18
CA LEU A 6 -1.23 -12.43 17.38
C LEU A 6 -1.31 -12.71 15.87
N TRP A 7 -0.77 -13.84 15.43
CA TRP A 7 -0.77 -14.23 14.01
C TRP A 7 -2.19 -14.41 13.45
N GLN A 8 -3.10 -15.01 14.23
CA GLN A 8 -4.50 -15.19 13.82
C GLN A 8 -5.29 -13.86 13.75
N ILE A 9 -5.04 -12.92 14.66
CA ILE A 9 -5.67 -11.59 14.65
C ILE A 9 -5.18 -10.78 13.43
N CYS A 10 -3.88 -10.85 13.12
CA CYS A 10 -3.30 -10.19 11.95
C CYS A 10 -3.80 -10.77 10.62
N HIS A 11 -3.96 -12.10 10.51
CA HIS A 11 -4.41 -12.74 9.27
C HIS A 11 -5.92 -12.66 9.00
N LYS A 12 -6.75 -12.51 10.03
CA LYS A 12 -8.20 -12.30 9.86
C LYS A 12 -8.57 -10.90 9.34
N ASN A 13 -7.64 -9.95 9.39
CA ASN A 13 -7.86 -8.61 8.84
C ASN A 13 -7.53 -8.59 7.34
N ALA A 14 -8.53 -8.88 6.50
CA ALA A 14 -8.51 -8.61 5.06
C ALA A 14 -8.28 -7.11 4.70
N ARG A 15 -8.14 -6.24 5.70
CA ARG A 15 -7.88 -4.80 5.64
C ARG A 15 -6.42 -4.42 5.98
N GLY A 16 -5.50 -5.38 6.06
CA GLY A 16 -4.08 -5.11 6.37
C GLY A 16 -3.29 -4.45 5.22
N ASN A 17 -2.09 -3.95 5.52
CA ASN A 17 -1.21 -3.25 4.56
C ASN A 17 -1.01 -3.99 3.23
N ASN A 18 -1.06 -5.32 3.24
CA ASN A 18 -0.92 -6.14 2.04
C ASN A 18 -2.03 -5.89 1.01
N HIS A 19 -3.25 -5.56 1.44
CA HIS A 19 -4.36 -5.30 0.54
C HIS A 19 -4.15 -3.99 -0.23
N LEU A 20 -3.84 -2.89 0.47
CA LEU A 20 -3.50 -1.61 -0.15
C LEU A 20 -2.27 -1.75 -1.07
N THR A 21 -1.25 -2.47 -0.59
CA THR A 21 -0.03 -2.74 -1.37
C THR A 21 -0.34 -3.43 -2.68
N LYS A 22 -1.22 -4.44 -2.68
CA LYS A 22 -1.60 -5.17 -3.89
C LYS A 22 -2.23 -4.24 -4.93
N HIS A 23 -3.19 -3.41 -4.51
CA HIS A 23 -3.85 -2.45 -5.42
C HIS A 23 -2.88 -1.40 -5.95
N LEU A 24 -1.99 -0.86 -5.11
CA LEU A 24 -0.96 0.07 -5.55
C LEU A 24 -0.03 -0.57 -6.58
N VAL A 25 0.44 -1.80 -6.34
CA VAL A 25 1.31 -2.53 -7.27
C VAL A 25 0.63 -2.74 -8.63
N GLU A 26 -0.68 -3.04 -8.65
CA GLU A 26 -1.43 -3.16 -9.90
C GLU A 26 -1.46 -1.86 -10.70
N ILE A 27 -1.65 -0.72 -10.04
CA ILE A 27 -1.66 0.60 -10.70
C ILE A 27 -0.27 0.99 -11.19
N ILE A 28 0.76 0.76 -10.36
CA ILE A 28 2.17 0.96 -10.73
C ILE A 28 2.52 0.14 -11.98
N ARG A 29 2.10 -1.13 -12.03
CA ARG A 29 2.30 -2.01 -13.20
C ARG A 29 1.59 -1.50 -14.44
N LYS A 30 0.38 -0.92 -14.31
CA LYS A 30 -0.34 -0.30 -15.44
C LYS A 30 0.41 0.89 -16.03
N GLN A 31 1.18 1.61 -15.21
CA GLN A 31 2.09 2.67 -15.65
C GLN A 31 3.43 2.15 -16.19
N ARG A 32 3.59 0.82 -16.33
CA ARG A 32 4.80 0.15 -16.83
C ARG A 32 6.07 0.41 -16.03
N LEU A 33 5.95 0.89 -14.78
CA LEU A 33 7.08 1.06 -13.89
C LEU A 33 7.59 -0.29 -13.39
N THR A 34 8.90 -0.48 -13.42
CA THR A 34 9.53 -1.70 -12.92
C THR A 34 9.98 -1.54 -11.47
N SER A 35 10.08 -2.64 -10.72
CA SER A 35 10.65 -2.63 -9.36
C SER A 35 12.06 -2.03 -9.30
N LYS A 36 12.89 -2.24 -10.33
CA LYS A 36 14.24 -1.68 -10.42
C LYS A 36 14.23 -0.17 -10.61
N GLN A 37 13.37 0.33 -11.49
CA GLN A 37 13.19 1.76 -11.73
C GLN A 37 12.73 2.47 -10.45
N ILE A 38 11.72 1.92 -9.77
CA ILE A 38 11.20 2.49 -8.52
C ILE A 38 12.27 2.49 -7.41
N ALA A 39 13.03 1.39 -7.27
CA ALA A 39 14.11 1.34 -6.29
C ALA A 39 15.18 2.41 -6.53
N TYR A 40 15.50 2.66 -7.80
CA TYR A 40 16.46 3.69 -8.21
C TYR A 40 15.92 5.10 -7.95
N GLU A 41 14.72 5.42 -8.45
CA GLU A 41 14.12 6.75 -8.34
C GLU A 41 13.83 7.14 -6.88
N LEU A 42 13.39 6.19 -6.06
CA LEU A 42 13.08 6.44 -4.65
C LEU A 42 14.28 6.25 -3.70
N VAL A 43 15.46 5.89 -4.22
CA VAL A 43 16.67 5.59 -3.43
C VAL A 43 16.38 4.57 -2.32
N LEU A 44 15.64 3.50 -2.68
CA LEU A 44 15.27 2.42 -1.77
C LEU A 44 16.09 1.15 -2.06
N PRO A 45 16.33 0.30 -1.06
CA PRO A 45 16.94 -1.00 -1.30
C PRO A 45 16.14 -1.82 -2.32
N THR A 46 16.80 -2.28 -3.37
CA THR A 46 16.16 -3.06 -4.45
C THR A 46 15.38 -4.27 -3.93
N GLU A 47 15.91 -4.95 -2.91
CA GLU A 47 15.24 -6.10 -2.31
C GLU A 47 13.94 -5.72 -1.61
N ARG A 48 13.93 -4.58 -0.88
CA ARG A 48 12.73 -4.05 -0.23
C ARG A 48 11.63 -3.78 -1.26
N VAL A 49 11.98 -3.12 -2.36
CA VAL A 49 11.02 -2.84 -3.44
C VAL A 49 10.54 -4.12 -4.11
N ARG A 50 11.43 -5.07 -4.42
CA ARG A 50 11.04 -6.37 -4.97
C ARG A 50 10.11 -7.15 -4.05
N ASN A 51 10.31 -7.07 -2.74
CA ASN A 51 9.51 -7.81 -1.76
C ASN A 51 8.05 -7.35 -1.75
N TRP A 52 7.75 -6.05 -1.76
CA TRP A 52 6.34 -5.63 -1.85
C TRP A 52 5.81 -5.68 -3.29
N TYR A 53 6.67 -5.48 -4.30
CA TYR A 53 6.25 -5.48 -5.71
C TYR A 53 5.88 -6.87 -6.24
N TYR A 54 6.58 -7.93 -5.79
CA TYR A 54 6.34 -9.30 -6.27
C TYR A 54 5.80 -10.23 -5.18
N LYS A 55 6.26 -10.11 -3.94
CA LYS A 55 5.97 -11.09 -2.87
C LYS A 55 4.82 -10.66 -1.94
N GLY A 56 4.26 -9.47 -2.12
CA GLY A 56 3.10 -9.00 -1.35
C GLY A 56 3.38 -8.81 0.15
N THR A 57 4.63 -8.53 0.52
CA THR A 57 5.08 -8.35 1.93
C THR A 57 4.57 -7.07 2.61
N GLY A 58 3.82 -6.24 1.90
CA GLY A 58 3.28 -4.98 2.42
C GLY A 58 4.30 -3.83 2.33
N MET A 59 3.83 -2.67 1.90
CA MET A 59 4.59 -1.42 1.98
C MET A 59 4.56 -0.88 3.42
N THR A 60 5.65 -0.26 3.84
CA THR A 60 5.65 0.58 5.04
C THR A 60 5.00 1.94 4.72
N ALA A 61 4.69 2.73 5.75
CA ALA A 61 4.25 4.10 5.58
C ALA A 61 5.27 4.97 4.83
N LEU A 62 6.58 4.76 5.06
CA LEU A 62 7.64 5.49 4.36
C LEU A 62 7.65 5.16 2.86
N ASP A 63 7.50 3.88 2.48
CA ASP A 63 7.42 3.49 1.07
C ASP A 63 6.26 4.21 0.38
N LEU A 64 5.10 4.27 1.05
CA LEU A 64 3.92 4.95 0.53
C LEU A 64 4.14 6.46 0.38
N LEU A 65 4.75 7.11 1.37
CA LEU A 65 5.04 8.55 1.31
C LEU A 65 6.00 8.88 0.17
N LEU A 66 7.04 8.07 -0.04
CA LEU A 66 7.98 8.23 -1.16
C LEU A 66 7.27 8.02 -2.51
N LEU A 67 6.46 6.97 -2.63
CA LEU A 67 5.67 6.74 -3.85
C LEU A 67 4.70 7.89 -4.14
N MET A 68 4.02 8.43 -3.12
CA MET A 68 3.13 9.58 -3.28
C MET A 68 3.90 10.85 -3.62
N SER A 69 5.11 11.01 -3.06
CA SER A 69 6.01 12.12 -3.35
C SER A 69 6.34 12.16 -4.84
N GLU A 70 6.87 11.05 -5.35
CA GLU A 70 7.43 10.94 -6.70
C GLU A 70 6.36 10.76 -7.78
N TYR A 71 5.36 9.92 -7.53
CA TYR A 71 4.40 9.51 -8.54
C TYR A 71 3.03 10.14 -8.31
N GLU A 72 2.70 11.14 -9.13
CA GLU A 72 1.43 11.85 -9.03
C GLU A 72 0.20 10.92 -9.13
N PHE A 73 0.26 9.91 -9.99
CA PHE A 73 -0.83 8.93 -10.13
C PHE A 73 -1.06 8.12 -8.85
N VAL A 74 0.01 7.81 -8.09
CA VAL A 74 -0.11 7.15 -6.78
C VAL A 74 -0.75 8.10 -5.79
N ARG A 75 -0.30 9.36 -5.75
CA ARG A 75 -0.88 10.38 -4.87
C ARG A 75 -2.37 10.58 -5.13
N ASN A 76 -2.76 10.68 -6.40
CA ASN A 76 -4.15 10.87 -6.81
C ASN A 76 -5.02 9.65 -6.47
N PHE A 77 -4.49 8.44 -6.63
CA PHE A 77 -5.18 7.23 -6.20
C PHE A 77 -5.44 7.22 -4.68
N ILE A 78 -4.42 7.51 -3.87
CA ILE A 78 -4.56 7.52 -2.40
C ILE A 78 -5.52 8.60 -1.94
N LYS A 79 -5.45 9.82 -2.49
CA LYS A 79 -6.41 10.90 -2.16
C LYS A 79 -7.85 10.46 -2.39
N LYS A 80 -8.14 9.85 -3.55
CA LYS A 80 -9.48 9.34 -3.87
C LYS A 80 -9.92 8.25 -2.89
N ALA A 81 -9.03 7.30 -2.56
CA ALA A 81 -9.32 6.24 -1.61
C ALA A 81 -9.64 6.78 -0.20
N VAL A 82 -8.89 7.80 0.26
CA VAL A 82 -9.12 8.45 1.56
C VAL A 82 -10.45 9.21 1.57
N ILE A 83 -10.77 9.97 0.52
CA ILE A 83 -12.05 10.68 0.41
C ILE A 83 -13.22 9.68 0.44
N ALA A 84 -13.14 8.61 -0.34
CA ALA A 84 -14.18 7.56 -0.35
C ALA A 84 -14.35 6.93 1.03
N TYR A 85 -13.26 6.69 1.75
CA TYR A 85 -13.30 6.19 3.13
C TYR A 85 -13.96 7.18 4.10
N MET A 86 -13.65 8.48 3.99
CA MET A 86 -14.27 9.52 4.81
C MET A 86 -15.78 9.61 4.58
N MET A 87 -16.22 9.64 3.31
CA MET A 87 -17.65 9.66 2.95
C MET A 87 -18.39 8.44 3.51
N TYR A 88 -17.80 7.23 3.37
CA TYR A 88 -18.39 6.01 3.93
C TYR A 88 -18.50 6.05 5.46
N LYS A 89 -17.53 6.68 6.13
CA LYS A 89 -17.54 6.81 7.59
C LYS A 89 -18.62 7.78 8.07
N ASP A 90 -18.82 8.89 7.36
CA ASP A 90 -19.83 9.89 7.69
C ASP A 90 -21.26 9.32 7.50
N ASP A 91 -21.49 8.51 6.46
CA ASP A 91 -22.75 7.77 6.24
C ASP A 91 -23.07 6.76 7.35
N LEU A 92 -22.05 6.20 8.00
CA LEU A 92 -22.22 5.29 9.14
C LEU A 92 -22.42 6.03 10.47
N ALA A 93 -21.88 7.24 10.60
CA ALA A 93 -22.02 8.06 11.80
C ALA A 93 -23.35 8.84 11.86
N GLY A 94 -24.03 9.00 10.71
CA GLY A 94 -25.37 9.57 10.60
C GLY A 94 -26.53 8.57 10.83
N ARG A 95 -26.25 7.35 11.28
CA ARG A 95 -27.26 6.32 11.66
C ARG A 95 -27.24 6.03 13.15
#